data_AF-A0A5A7VGD3-F1
#
_entry.id   AF-A0A5A7VGD3-F1
#
_cell.length_a   1.000
_cell.length_b   1.000
_cell.length_c   1.000
_cell.angle_alpha   90.00
_cell.angle_beta   90.00
_cell.angle_gamma   90.00
#
_symmetry.space_group_name_H-M   'P 1'
#
loop_
_entity.id
_entity.type
_entity.pdbx_description
1 polymer ?
#
loop_
_entity_poly.entity_id
_entity_poly.type
_entity_poly.pdbx_seq_one_letter_code
_entity_poly.pdbx_strand_id
1 'polypeptide(L)'
;MVLITGYYYLCDGGYPNAEGFFGPYRSQWYHLQEWRGAGNASTNAKEYFNMKHSSARNVIERAFGVLKGRWAILRGKSYYPLQVQCRTILACCLLHNLINREMTYCDEVDDVDEGDSAYATTTTIEDIHYIEMTNEWSQWHNKLAESMFTDWQLRNA
;
A
#
# COMPACT_ATOMS: atom_id res chain seq x y z
N MET A 1 7.80 1.05 -17.46
CA MET A 1 6.81 0.40 -16.57
C MET A 1 5.50 0.31 -17.33
N VAL A 2 4.96 -0.89 -17.57
CA VAL A 2 3.72 -1.07 -18.34
C VAL A 2 2.59 -1.28 -17.35
N LEU A 3 1.67 -0.32 -17.25
CA LEU A 3 0.43 -0.49 -16.52
C LEU A 3 -0.55 -1.27 -17.39
N ILE A 4 -1.20 -2.27 -16.81
CA ILE A 4 -2.33 -2.94 -17.44
C ILE A 4 -3.51 -1.97 -17.38
N THR A 5 -4.22 -1.79 -18.50
CA THR A 5 -5.38 -0.89 -18.59
C THR A 5 -6.40 -1.22 -17.49
N GLY A 6 -6.73 -0.24 -16.65
CA GLY A 6 -7.66 -0.39 -15.53
C GLY A 6 -7.01 -0.68 -14.16
N TYR A 7 -5.68 -0.81 -14.08
CA TYR A 7 -4.96 -0.99 -12.83
C TYR A 7 -4.15 0.26 -12.45
N TYR A 8 -3.92 0.45 -11.15
CA TYR A 8 -3.11 1.52 -10.60
C TYR A 8 -2.29 1.02 -9.40
N TYR A 9 -1.17 1.69 -9.13
CA TYR A 9 -0.33 1.46 -7.95
C TYR A 9 -0.82 2.33 -6.79
N LEU A 10 -0.98 1.67 -5.64
CA LEU A 10 -1.30 2.32 -4.38
C LEU A 10 -0.04 2.99 -3.82
N CYS A 11 -0.07 4.30 -3.63
CA CYS A 11 1.09 5.10 -3.26
C CYS A 11 0.91 5.80 -1.92
N ASP A 12 2.03 6.12 -1.26
CA ASP A 12 2.01 6.97 -0.08
C ASP A 12 1.65 8.42 -0.42
N GLY A 13 1.19 9.19 0.58
CA GLY A 13 0.87 10.61 0.45
C GLY A 13 2.06 11.48 0.02
N GLY A 14 3.30 10.97 0.16
CA GLY A 14 4.52 11.61 -0.31
C GLY A 14 4.75 11.53 -1.83
N TYR A 15 4.07 10.62 -2.54
CA TYR A 15 4.22 10.47 -3.98
C TYR A 15 3.31 11.44 -4.75
N PRO A 16 3.77 11.99 -5.89
CA PRO A 16 2.90 12.76 -6.77
C PRO A 16 1.83 11.85 -7.38
N ASN A 17 0.63 12.38 -7.61
CA ASN A 17 -0.36 11.71 -8.43
C ASN A 17 0.12 11.75 -9.87
N ALA A 18 0.68 10.62 -10.30
CA ALA A 18 1.38 10.43 -11.55
C ALA A 18 0.65 9.35 -12.35
N GLU A 19 1.02 9.20 -13.63
CA GLU A 19 0.44 8.17 -14.48
C GLU A 19 0.57 6.77 -13.84
N GLY A 20 -0.57 6.17 -13.48
CA GLY A 20 -0.64 4.87 -12.81
C GLY A 20 -0.39 4.86 -11.32
N PHE A 21 -0.15 6.00 -10.67
CA PHE A 21 0.20 6.07 -9.25
C PHE A 21 -0.80 6.95 -8.51
N PHE A 22 -1.57 6.34 -7.60
CA PHE A 22 -2.56 7.05 -6.79
C PHE A 22 -2.17 7.07 -5.33
N GLY A 23 -1.96 8.28 -4.82
CA GLY A 23 -1.89 8.56 -3.40
C GLY A 23 -3.27 8.91 -2.81
N PRO A 24 -3.39 8.98 -1.48
CA PRO A 24 -4.58 9.49 -0.83
C PRO A 24 -4.83 10.96 -1.20
N TYR A 25 -6.09 11.40 -1.15
CA TYR A 25 -6.43 12.82 -1.23
C TYR A 25 -5.82 13.55 -0.03
N ARG A 26 -4.99 14.56 -0.30
CA ARG A 26 -4.39 15.42 0.72
C ARG A 26 -5.47 16.28 1.40
N SER A 27 -5.29 16.56 2.69
CA SER A 27 -6.18 17.43 3.49
C SER A 27 -7.61 16.89 3.71
N GLN A 28 -7.78 15.57 3.88
CA GLN A 28 -9.04 14.92 4.29
C GLN A 28 -8.77 13.99 5.48
N TRP A 29 -9.71 13.87 6.42
CA TRP A 29 -9.56 13.10 7.67
C TRP A 29 -9.59 11.59 7.39
N TYR A 30 -8.72 10.80 8.04
CA TYR A 30 -8.50 9.38 7.68
C TYR A 30 -8.34 8.42 8.87
N HIS A 31 -8.76 8.77 10.09
CA HIS A 31 -8.55 7.88 11.23
C HIS A 31 -9.51 6.67 11.22
N LEU A 32 -8.96 5.48 10.95
CA LEU A 32 -9.63 4.17 10.93
C LEU A 32 -10.46 3.88 12.19
N GLN A 33 -10.12 4.47 13.34
CA GLN A 33 -10.88 4.34 14.60
C GLN A 33 -12.21 5.09 14.58
N GLU A 34 -12.36 6.13 13.78
CA GLU A 34 -13.59 6.91 13.70
C GLU A 34 -14.68 6.15 12.92
N TRP A 35 -14.33 5.20 12.05
CA TRP A 35 -15.31 4.58 11.13
C TRP A 35 -16.04 3.33 11.69
N ARG A 36 -15.79 2.93 12.95
CA ARG A 36 -16.43 1.73 13.56
C ARG A 36 -17.84 1.97 14.11
N GLY A 37 -18.40 3.17 13.97
CA GLY A 37 -19.74 3.52 14.47
C GLY A 37 -20.77 3.76 13.35
N ALA A 38 -22.02 3.33 13.56
CA ALA A 38 -23.12 3.48 12.60
C ALA A 38 -23.48 4.94 12.23
N GLY A 39 -22.93 5.94 12.92
CA GLY A 39 -23.11 7.37 12.65
C GLY A 39 -22.02 8.03 11.79
N ASN A 40 -20.94 7.31 11.44
CA ASN A 40 -19.78 7.87 10.75
C ASN A 40 -19.73 7.35 9.31
N ALA A 41 -20.79 7.56 8.54
CA ALA A 41 -20.75 7.32 7.10
C ALA A 41 -19.84 8.37 6.43
N SER A 42 -19.04 7.95 5.45
CA SER A 42 -18.20 8.90 4.71
C SER A 42 -19.11 9.91 4.02
N THR A 43 -18.92 11.19 4.30
CA THR A 43 -19.83 12.24 3.81
C THR A 43 -19.51 12.57 2.35
N ASN A 44 -18.30 12.24 1.90
CA ASN A 44 -17.80 12.56 0.57
C ASN A 44 -17.07 11.35 -0.06
N ALA A 45 -17.13 11.26 -1.40
CA ALA A 45 -16.42 10.28 -2.20
C ALA A 45 -14.89 10.27 -1.93
N LYS A 46 -14.29 11.42 -1.66
CA LYS A 46 -12.85 11.52 -1.32
C LYS A 46 -12.52 10.86 0.02
N GLU A 47 -13.36 11.05 1.04
CA GLU A 47 -13.20 10.39 2.35
C GLU A 47 -13.37 8.88 2.21
N TYR A 48 -14.37 8.44 1.44
CA TYR A 48 -14.57 7.02 1.16
C TYR A 48 -13.37 6.40 0.46
N PHE A 49 -12.83 7.07 -0.55
CA PHE A 49 -11.60 6.63 -1.22
C PHE A 49 -10.43 6.54 -0.24
N ASN A 50 -10.18 7.56 0.56
CA ASN A 50 -9.10 7.57 1.55
C ASN A 50 -9.25 6.44 2.59
N MET A 51 -10.48 6.15 3.03
CA MET A 51 -10.78 5.04 3.91
C MET A 51 -10.42 3.70 3.26
N LYS A 52 -10.84 3.46 2.01
CA LYS A 52 -10.50 2.24 1.27
C LYS A 52 -9.00 2.13 0.98
N HIS A 53 -8.38 3.25 0.62
CA HIS A 53 -6.94 3.35 0.43
C HIS A 53 -6.19 2.97 1.71
N SER A 54 -6.56 3.55 2.85
CA SER A 54 -5.96 3.25 4.16
C SER A 54 -6.19 1.79 4.58
N SER A 55 -7.39 1.25 4.35
CA SER A 55 -7.68 -0.17 4.61
C SER A 55 -6.80 -1.10 3.76
N ALA A 56 -6.62 -0.81 2.48
CA ALA A 56 -5.76 -1.60 1.60
C ALA A 56 -4.29 -1.51 2.04
N ARG A 57 -3.83 -0.31 2.39
CA ARG A 57 -2.47 -0.09 2.92
C ARG A 57 -2.23 -0.86 4.22
N ASN A 58 -3.19 -0.86 5.15
CA ASN A 58 -3.08 -1.61 6.40
C ASN A 58 -2.91 -3.13 6.16
N VAL A 59 -3.59 -3.69 5.15
CA VAL A 59 -3.39 -5.11 4.77
C VAL A 59 -1.97 -5.35 4.26
N ILE A 60 -1.45 -4.44 3.44
CA ILE A 60 -0.08 -4.52 2.91
C ILE A 60 0.95 -4.40 4.03
N GLU A 61 0.79 -3.42 4.93
CA GLU A 61 1.67 -3.20 6.08
C GLU A 61 1.69 -4.42 7.00
N ARG A 62 0.53 -4.97 7.34
CA ARG A 62 0.44 -6.21 8.14
C ARG A 62 1.10 -7.41 7.46
N ALA A 63 0.92 -7.57 6.14
CA ALA A 63 1.57 -8.65 5.41
C ALA A 63 3.11 -8.53 5.45
N PHE A 64 3.64 -7.31 5.32
CA PHE A 64 5.07 -7.07 5.50
C PHE A 64 5.53 -7.22 6.95
N GLY A 65 4.69 -6.87 7.92
CA GLY A 65 4.91 -7.13 9.35
C GLY A 65 5.15 -8.61 9.61
N VAL A 66 4.22 -9.47 9.18
CA VAL A 66 4.33 -10.93 9.31
C VAL A 66 5.56 -11.47 8.58
N LEU A 67 5.86 -10.95 7.38
CA LEU A 67 7.03 -11.37 6.62
C LEU A 67 8.35 -11.02 7.35
N LYS A 68 8.49 -9.79 7.84
CA LYS A 68 9.65 -9.36 8.65
C LYS A 68 9.70 -10.08 10.00
N GLY A 69 8.54 -10.38 10.59
CA GLY A 69 8.40 -11.21 11.78
C GLY A 69 8.98 -12.60 11.55
N ARG A 70 8.69 -13.25 10.42
CA ARG A 70 9.24 -14.57 10.12
C ARG A 70 10.72 -14.54 9.74
N TRP A 71 11.16 -13.54 9.00
CA TRP A 71 12.51 -13.50 8.41
C TRP A 71 13.37 -12.39 9.02
N ALA A 72 14.23 -12.74 9.98
CA ALA A 72 15.11 -11.80 10.68
C ALA A 72 16.02 -10.98 9.74
N ILE A 73 16.39 -11.52 8.58
CA ILE A 73 17.20 -10.83 7.56
C ILE A 73 16.52 -9.57 6.99
N LEU A 74 15.19 -9.46 7.12
CA LEU A 74 14.40 -8.32 6.63
C LEU A 74 14.15 -7.24 7.70
N ARG A 75 14.50 -7.49 8.96
CA ARG A 75 14.24 -6.54 10.07
C ARG A 75 15.29 -5.43 10.18
N GLY A 76 16.49 -5.65 9.64
CA GLY A 76 17.62 -4.74 9.78
C GLY A 76 18.08 -4.12 8.46
N LYS A 77 18.91 -3.09 8.57
CA LYS A 77 19.60 -2.51 7.42
C LYS A 77 20.48 -3.57 6.76
N SER A 78 20.33 -3.71 5.45
CA SER A 78 21.19 -4.57 4.65
C SER A 78 22.37 -3.77 4.09
N TYR A 79 23.57 -4.35 4.19
CA TYR A 79 24.78 -3.82 3.55
C TYR A 79 25.07 -4.47 2.20
N TYR A 80 24.16 -5.34 1.71
CA TYR A 80 24.30 -5.98 0.41
C TYR A 80 23.97 -5.00 -0.73
N PRO A 81 24.52 -5.21 -1.94
CA PRO A 81 24.11 -4.46 -3.13
C PRO A 81 22.59 -4.58 -3.37
N LEU A 82 21.97 -3.54 -3.93
CA LEU A 82 20.51 -3.47 -4.13
C LEU A 82 19.93 -4.71 -4.82
N GLN A 83 20.59 -5.21 -5.87
CA GLN A 83 20.15 -6.42 -6.58
C GLN A 83 20.06 -7.64 -5.66
N VAL A 84 21.00 -7.78 -4.72
CA VAL A 84 20.99 -8.86 -3.73
C VAL A 84 19.87 -8.65 -2.73
N GLN A 85 19.64 -7.41 -2.28
CA GLN A 85 18.51 -7.09 -1.40
C GLN A 85 17.16 -7.47 -2.05
N CYS A 86 16.94 -7.07 -3.30
CA CYS A 86 15.71 -7.41 -4.03
C CYS A 86 15.53 -8.92 -4.18
N ARG A 87 16.61 -9.66 -4.50
CA ARG A 87 16.57 -11.13 -4.60
C ARG A 87 16.28 -11.78 -3.25
N THR A 88 16.85 -11.29 -2.17
CA THR A 88 16.59 -11.77 -0.80
C THR A 88 15.12 -11.56 -0.43
N ILE A 89 14.57 -10.37 -0.69
CA ILE A 89 13.14 -10.09 -0.44
C ILE A 89 12.27 -11.06 -1.24
N LEU A 90 12.54 -11.26 -2.54
CA LEU A 90 11.79 -12.19 -3.38
C LEU A 90 11.88 -13.63 -2.86
N ALA A 91 13.08 -14.09 -2.48
CA ALA A 91 13.28 -15.43 -1.92
C ALA A 91 12.48 -15.63 -0.63
N CYS A 92 12.50 -14.65 0.29
CA CYS A 92 11.69 -14.67 1.50
C CYS A 92 10.18 -14.75 1.21
N CYS A 93 9.68 -13.99 0.24
CA CYS A 93 8.27 -14.06 -0.18
C CYS A 93 7.90 -15.43 -0.76
N LEU A 94 8.74 -15.97 -1.64
CA LEU A 94 8.51 -17.29 -2.26
C LEU A 94 8.50 -18.41 -1.21
N LEU A 95 9.47 -18.40 -0.30
CA LEU A 95 9.54 -19.38 0.79
C LEU A 95 8.36 -19.22 1.76
N HIS A 96 7.98 -17.99 2.09
CA HIS A 96 6.83 -17.72 2.94
C HIS A 96 5.54 -18.29 2.34
N ASN A 97 5.31 -18.05 1.05
CA ASN A 97 4.14 -18.58 0.33
C ASN A 97 4.16 -20.11 0.25
N LEU A 98 5.33 -20.71 0.00
CA LEU A 98 5.47 -22.17 -0.03
C LEU A 98 5.15 -22.78 1.34
N ILE A 99 5.71 -22.22 2.42
CA ILE A 99 5.46 -22.70 3.79
C ILE A 99 3.98 -22.59 4.13
N ASN A 100 3.33 -21.45 3.88
CA ASN A 100 1.91 -21.28 4.18
C ASN A 100 1.00 -22.21 3.34
N ARG A 101 1.46 -22.63 2.15
CA ARG A 101 0.71 -23.56 1.30
C ARG A 101 0.81 -25.00 1.79
N GLU A 102 2.00 -25.42 2.21
CA GLU A 102 2.31 -26.83 2.50
C GLU A 102 2.23 -27.18 4.00
N MET A 103 2.44 -26.21 4.89
CA MET A 103 2.43 -26.43 6.34
C MET A 103 1.20 -25.81 6.98
N THR A 104 0.30 -26.66 7.48
CA THR A 104 -0.97 -26.29 8.12
C THR A 104 -0.83 -25.78 9.57
N TYR A 105 0.38 -25.82 10.15
CA TYR A 105 0.63 -25.47 11.56
C TYR A 105 1.96 -24.73 11.72
N CYS A 106 2.10 -23.57 11.08
CA CYS A 106 3.22 -22.67 11.36
C CYS A 106 2.73 -21.55 12.27
N ASP A 107 3.34 -21.44 13.46
CA ASP A 107 2.99 -20.45 14.49
C ASP A 107 2.73 -19.06 13.88
N GLU A 108 1.66 -18.45 14.39
CA GLU A 108 1.39 -17.03 14.20
C GLU A 108 2.57 -16.26 14.77
N VAL A 109 3.34 -15.63 13.89
CA VAL A 109 4.43 -14.78 14.33
C VAL A 109 3.78 -13.50 14.86
N ASP A 110 3.87 -13.27 16.17
CA ASP A 110 3.37 -12.04 16.78
C ASP A 110 4.00 -10.83 16.06
N ASP A 111 3.15 -9.99 15.48
CA ASP A 111 3.53 -8.74 14.82
C ASP A 111 4.03 -7.76 15.89
N VAL A 112 5.30 -7.88 16.29
CA VAL A 112 5.97 -6.83 17.09
C VAL A 112 6.36 -5.72 16.11
N ASP A 113 5.53 -4.68 16.06
CA ASP A 113 5.76 -3.44 15.33
C ASP A 113 6.99 -2.72 15.90
N GLU A 114 8.17 -3.11 15.42
CA GLU A 114 9.41 -2.39 15.66
C GLU A 114 9.58 -1.36 14.53
N GLY A 115 9.14 -0.13 14.81
CA GLY A 115 9.08 0.97 13.85
C GLY A 115 10.36 1.13 13.03
N ASP A 116 10.22 1.09 11.70
CA ASP A 116 11.34 1.17 10.76
C ASP A 116 12.07 2.53 10.88
N SER A 117 13.38 2.44 11.16
CA SER A 117 14.34 3.54 11.04
C SER A 117 14.47 3.99 9.58
N ALA A 118 14.43 5.31 9.38
CA ALA A 118 14.55 6.00 8.09
C ALA A 118 15.51 5.34 7.08
N TYR A 119 14.98 5.04 5.90
CA TYR A 119 15.71 4.61 4.73
C TYR A 119 16.65 5.74 4.27
N ALA A 120 17.95 5.48 4.26
CA ALA A 120 18.90 6.32 3.54
C ALA A 120 19.01 5.78 2.11
N THR A 121 18.39 6.48 1.16
CA THR A 121 18.47 6.16 -0.27
C THR A 121 19.86 6.53 -0.78
N THR A 122 20.73 5.56 -1.04
CA THR A 122 21.90 5.76 -1.90
C THR A 122 21.54 5.37 -3.33
N THR A 123 21.52 6.41 -4.16
CA THR A 123 21.19 6.47 -5.58
C THR A 123 21.86 5.38 -6.42
N THR A 124 21.04 4.63 -7.15
CA THR A 124 21.17 4.23 -8.58
C THR A 124 19.99 3.32 -8.95
N ILE A 125 18.78 3.84 -8.77
CA ILE A 125 17.60 3.39 -9.52
C ILE A 125 17.67 4.20 -10.80
N GLU A 126 17.59 3.56 -11.97
CA GLU A 126 17.38 4.25 -13.24
C GLU A 126 16.32 5.33 -13.03
N ASP A 127 16.74 6.59 -13.20
CA ASP A 127 16.02 7.76 -12.72
C ASP A 127 14.54 7.64 -13.04
N ILE A 128 13.69 7.66 -12.00
CA ILE A 128 12.26 7.94 -12.19
C ILE A 128 12.21 9.36 -12.71
N HIS A 129 12.20 9.48 -14.04
CA HIS A 129 12.04 10.72 -14.76
C HIS A 129 10.77 11.38 -14.20
N TYR A 130 10.92 12.59 -13.68
CA TYR A 130 9.86 13.42 -13.11
C TYR A 130 8.51 13.18 -13.83
N ILE A 131 7.56 12.54 -13.15
CA ILE A 131 6.23 12.31 -13.71
C ILE A 131 5.39 13.54 -13.38
N GLU A 132 5.08 14.34 -14.41
CA GLU A 132 4.18 15.48 -14.29
C GLU A 132 2.78 15.02 -13.86
N MET A 133 2.15 15.81 -12.99
CA MET A 133 0.73 15.67 -12.69
C MET A 133 -0.07 15.91 -13.97
N THR A 134 -0.51 14.85 -14.62
CA THR A 134 -1.41 14.96 -15.76
C THR A 134 -2.84 15.21 -15.26
N ASN A 135 -3.52 16.13 -15.92
CA ASN A 135 -4.92 16.46 -15.67
C ASN A 135 -5.84 15.22 -15.86
N GLU A 136 -5.51 14.33 -16.78
CA GLU A 136 -6.26 13.11 -17.09
C GLU A 136 -6.30 12.14 -15.92
N TRP A 137 -5.14 11.84 -15.31
CA TRP A 137 -5.08 10.93 -14.16
C TRP A 137 -5.74 11.52 -12.92
N SER A 138 -5.64 12.84 -12.73
CA SER A 138 -6.40 13.52 -11.66
C SER A 138 -7.91 13.41 -11.87
N GLN A 139 -8.38 13.53 -13.12
CA GLN A 139 -9.81 13.33 -13.44
C GLN A 139 -10.23 11.87 -13.27
N TRP A 140 -9.40 10.92 -13.69
CA TRP A 140 -9.67 9.49 -13.52
C TRP A 140 -9.76 9.12 -12.03
N HIS A 141 -8.87 9.68 -11.20
CA HIS A 141 -8.89 9.49 -9.75
C HIS A 141 -10.21 9.97 -9.12
N ASN A 142 -10.69 11.15 -9.52
CA ASN A 142 -11.96 11.69 -9.03
C ASN A 142 -13.15 10.82 -9.47
N LYS A 143 -13.19 10.42 -10.76
CA LYS A 143 -14.24 9.55 -11.29
C LYS A 143 -14.27 8.19 -10.60
N LEU A 144 -13.09 7.62 -10.33
CA LEU A 144 -12.96 6.37 -9.58
C LEU A 144 -13.53 6.53 -8.16
N ALA A 145 -13.15 7.58 -7.44
CA ALA A 145 -13.64 7.85 -6.10
C ALA A 145 -15.17 8.02 -6.06
N GLU A 146 -15.73 8.77 -7.02
CA GLU A 146 -17.19 8.94 -7.17
C GLU A 146 -17.88 7.60 -7.44
N SER A 147 -17.39 6.82 -8.40
CA SER A 147 -17.96 5.51 -8.72
C SER A 147 -17.93 4.55 -7.52
N MET A 148 -16.84 4.52 -6.76
CA MET A 148 -16.72 3.70 -5.55
C MET A 148 -17.73 4.12 -4.49
N PHE A 149 -17.94 5.42 -4.33
CA PHE A 149 -18.88 5.95 -3.36
C PHE A 149 -20.34 5.69 -3.75
N THR A 150 -20.70 5.87 -5.02
CA THR A 150 -22.05 5.56 -5.51
C THR A 150 -22.38 4.06 -5.37
N ASP A 151 -21.45 3.16 -5.72
CA ASP A 151 -21.64 1.72 -5.53
C ASP A 151 -21.83 1.38 -4.04
N TRP A 152 -21.08 2.03 -3.15
CA TRP A 152 -21.27 1.87 -1.72
C TRP A 152 -22.64 2.35 -1.25
N GLN A 153 -23.11 3.52 -1.69
CA GLN A 153 -24.43 4.03 -1.33
C GLN A 153 -25.55 3.07 -1.78
N LEU A 154 -25.46 2.52 -2.99
CA LEU A 154 -26.43 1.56 -3.52
C LEU A 154 -26.49 0.26 -2.71
N ARG A 155 -25.36 -0.19 -2.16
CA ARG A 155 -25.29 -1.42 -1.35
C ARG A 155 -25.76 -1.24 0.10
N ASN A 156 -25.83 0.01 0.58
CA ASN A 156 -26.16 0.35 1.96
C ASN A 156 -27.46 1.18 2.09
N ALA A 157 -28.23 1.27 1.00
CA ALA A 157 -29.59 1.81 0.95
C ALA A 157 -30.61 0.69 1.19
#